data_AF-A0A0P7XBW2-F1
#
_entry.id   AF-A0A0P7XBW2-F1
#
_cell.length_a   1.000
_cell.length_b   1.000
_cell.length_c   1.000
_cell.angle_alpha   90.00
_cell.angle_beta   90.00
_cell.angle_gamma   90.00
#
_symmetry.space_group_name_H-M   'P 1'
#
loop_
_entity.id
_entity.type
_entity.pdbx_description
1 polymer ?
#
loop_
_entity_poly.entity_id
_entity_poly.type
_entity_poly.pdbx_seq_one_letter_code
_entity_poly.pdbx_strand_id
1 'polypeptide(L)' 'MFIQNMGGGFIILFLFSILYFIFWVYCLVDVIRSEFKDPNMKLIWVLILVFAQGIGPIIYIIIGNSGKKFSY' A
#
# COMPACT_ATOMS: atom_id res chain seq x y z
N MET A 1 -9.05 -15.76 -30.25
CA MET A 1 -8.22 -15.16 -31.31
C MET A 1 -7.48 -13.87 -30.92
N PHE A 2 -7.75 -13.24 -29.75
CA PHE A 2 -7.00 -12.05 -29.30
C PHE A 2 -5.79 -12.33 -28.40
N ILE A 3 -5.75 -13.47 -27.70
CA ILE A 3 -4.70 -13.77 -26.70
C ILE A 3 -3.43 -14.38 -27.31
N GLN A 4 -3.48 -14.86 -28.56
CA GLN A 4 -2.37 -15.61 -29.18
C GLN A 4 -1.23 -14.74 -29.75
N ASN A 5 -1.37 -13.40 -29.79
CA ASN A 5 -0.34 -12.49 -30.34
C ASN A 5 0.30 -11.55 -29.29
N MET A 6 -0.22 -11.51 -28.06
CA MET A 6 0.42 -10.75 -26.98
C MET A 6 1.59 -11.57 -26.45
N GLY A 7 2.81 -11.26 -26.88
CA GLY A 7 4.03 -11.89 -26.39
C GLY A 7 4.04 -12.00 -24.85
N GLY A 8 4.64 -13.06 -24.32
CA GLY A 8 4.55 -13.46 -22.90
C GLY A 8 4.83 -12.37 -21.86
N GLY A 9 5.46 -11.25 -22.25
CA GLY A 9 5.61 -10.05 -21.41
C GLY A 9 4.28 -9.45 -20.93
N PHE A 10 3.18 -9.52 -21.70
CA PHE A 10 1.88 -9.01 -21.24
C PHE A 10 1.30 -9.82 -20.08
N ILE A 11 1.48 -11.14 -20.09
CA ILE A 11 1.08 -12.01 -18.98
C ILE A 11 1.86 -11.64 -17.71
N ILE A 12 3.18 -11.38 -17.83
CA ILE A 12 4.03 -11.04 -16.69
C ILE A 12 3.61 -9.71 -16.06
N LEU A 13 3.34 -8.70 -16.89
CA LEU A 13 2.91 -7.38 -16.43
C LEU A 13 1.54 -7.44 -15.75
N PHE A 14 0.62 -8.23 -16.29
CA PHE A 14 -0.70 -8.42 -15.70
C PHE A 14 -0.61 -9.10 -14.32
N LEU A 15 0.24 -10.11 -14.20
CA LEU A 15 0.47 -10.80 -12.93
C LEU A 15 1.09 -9.86 -11.87
N PHE A 16 2.09 -9.06 -12.27
CA PHE A 16 2.70 -8.07 -11.38
C PHE A 16 1.71 -6.98 -10.95
N SER A 17 0.85 -6.52 -11.85
CA SER A 17 -0.18 -5.52 -11.55
C SER A 17 -1.19 -6.06 -10.53
N ILE A 18 -1.62 -7.32 -10.67
CA ILE A 18 -2.49 -7.98 -9.69
C ILE A 18 -1.81 -8.07 -8.32
N LEU A 19 -0.54 -8.47 -8.29
CA LEU A 19 0.21 -8.67 -7.05
C LEU A 19 0.41 -7.34 -6.32
N TYR A 20 0.73 -6.29 -7.08
CA TYR A 20 0.85 -4.94 -6.57
C TYR A 20 -0.48 -4.41 -6.01
N PHE A 21 -1.59 -4.66 -6.70
CA PHE A 21 -2.91 -4.26 -6.23
C PHE A 21 -3.29 -4.95 -4.90
N ILE A 22 -3.03 -6.25 -4.78
CA ILE A 22 -3.24 -7.00 -3.54
C ILE A 22 -2.40 -6.42 -2.40
N PHE A 23 -1.13 -6.11 -2.67
CA PHE A 23 -0.24 -5.50 -1.68
C PHE A 23 -0.72 -4.11 -1.23
N TRP A 24 -1.19 -3.30 -2.17
CA TRP A 24 -1.75 -1.98 -1.89
C TRP A 24 -3.00 -2.06 -1.00
N VAL A 25 -3.94 -2.96 -1.31
CA VAL A 25 -5.14 -3.20 -0.50
C VAL A 25 -4.77 -3.71 0.89
N TYR A 26 -3.79 -4.62 1.00
CA TYR A 26 -3.32 -5.13 2.28
C TYR A 26 -2.81 -3.99 3.19
N CYS A 27 -2.00 -3.08 2.66
CA CYS A 27 -1.53 -1.92 3.42
C CYS A 27 -2.66 -0.97 3.82
N LEU A 28 -3.66 -0.78 2.97
CA LEU A 28 -4.84 0.01 3.29
C LEU A 28 -5.60 -0.61 4.48
N VAL A 29 -5.80 -1.92 4.46
CA VAL A 29 -6.46 -2.67 5.54
C VAL A 29 -5.65 -2.61 6.82
N ASP A 30 -4.32 -2.74 6.75
CA ASP A 30 -3.42 -2.62 7.90
C ASP A 30 -3.57 -1.25 8.58
N VAL A 31 -3.56 -0.16 7.81
CA VAL A 31 -3.73 1.20 8.34
C VAL A 31 -5.12 1.43 8.94
N ILE A 32 -6.18 0.90 8.32
CA ILE A 32 -7.54 1.01 8.86
C ILE A 32 -7.66 0.26 10.18
N ARG A 33 -7.10 -0.96 10.24
CA ARG A 33 -7.12 -1.85 11.41
C ARG A 33 -6.17 -1.38 12.51
N SER A 34 -5.13 -0.62 12.18
CA SER A 34 -4.19 -0.05 13.15
C SER A 34 -4.89 0.97 14.05
N GLU A 35 -4.69 0.82 15.36
CA GLU A 35 -5.22 1.74 16.37
C GLU A 35 -4.24 2.90 16.58
N PHE A 36 -4.38 3.95 15.76
CA PHE A 36 -3.68 5.21 16.01
C PHE A 36 -4.40 5.97 17.14
N LYS A 37 -3.61 6.55 18.05
CA LYS A 37 -4.13 7.42 19.13
C LYS A 37 -4.89 8.63 18.59
N ASP A 38 -4.48 9.11 17.41
CA ASP A 38 -5.07 10.28 16.77
C ASP A 38 -5.77 9.89 15.46
N PRO A 39 -7.09 10.11 15.33
CA PRO A 39 -7.84 9.79 14.11
C PRO A 39 -7.37 10.62 12.90
N ASN A 40 -6.87 11.84 13.13
CA ASN A 40 -6.24 12.65 12.08
C ASN A 40 -5.00 11.96 11.51
N MET A 41 -4.17 11.35 12.36
CA MET A 41 -2.95 10.66 11.92
C MET A 41 -3.28 9.41 11.10
N LYS A 42 -4.35 8.69 11.46
CA LYS A 42 -4.90 7.60 10.64
C LYS A 42 -5.32 8.09 9.24
N LEU A 43 -6.03 9.21 9.16
CA LEU A 43 -6.46 9.80 7.89
C LEU A 43 -5.29 10.24 7.00
N ILE A 44 -4.25 10.87 7.57
CA ILE A 44 -3.03 11.21 6.82
C ILE A 44 -2.40 9.96 6.20
N TRP A 45 -2.31 8.86 6.96
CA TRP A 45 -1.73 7.61 6.46
C TRP A 45 -2.51 6.98 5.31
N VAL A 46 -3.85 6.99 5.40
CA VAL A 46 -4.71 6.55 4.31
C VAL A 46 -4.51 7.44 3.08
N LEU A 47 -4.42 8.76 3.25
CA LEU A 47 -4.20 9.70 2.15
C LEU A 47 -2.85 9.47 1.47
N ILE A 48 -1.79 9.27 2.25
CA ILE A 48 -0.45 8.94 1.71
C ILE A 48 -0.48 7.60 0.98
N LEU A 49 -1.14 6.56 1.50
CA LEU A 49 -1.26 5.27 0.81
C LEU A 49 -2.01 5.39 -0.53
N VAL A 50 -3.07 6.21 -0.58
CA VAL A 50 -3.87 6.42 -1.78
C VAL A 50 -3.13 7.26 -2.83
N PHE A 51 -2.49 8.35 -2.42
CA PHE A 51 -1.81 9.25 -3.36
C PHE A 51 -0.39 8.82 -3.72
N ALA A 52 0.31 8.17 -2.78
CA ALA A 52 1.69 7.75 -2.97
C ALA A 52 1.82 6.27 -3.34
N GLN A 53 0.73 5.53 -3.65
CA GLN A 53 0.60 4.14 -4.14
C GLN A 53 1.85 3.25 -4.05
N GLY A 54 2.96 3.58 -4.72
CA GLY A 54 4.23 2.84 -4.67
C GLY A 54 5.11 3.13 -3.45
N ILE A 55 5.24 4.39 -3.06
CA ILE A 55 6.11 4.84 -1.98
C ILE A 55 5.36 4.92 -0.63
N GLY A 56 4.03 5.03 -0.67
CA GLY A 56 3.18 5.12 0.52
C GLY A 56 3.42 4.02 1.57
N PRO A 57 3.46 2.73 1.18
CA PRO A 57 3.75 1.63 2.10
C PRO A 57 5.17 1.67 2.69
N ILE A 58 6.15 2.12 1.91
CA ILE A 58 7.56 2.22 2.33
C ILE A 58 7.70 3.32 3.37
N ILE A 59 7.10 4.49 3.12
CA ILE A 59 7.05 5.57 4.10
C ILE A 59 6.27 5.12 5.35
N TYR A 60 5.20 4.32 5.22
CA TYR A 60 4.44 3.75 6.34
C TYR A 60 5.30 2.92 7.29
N ILE A 61 6.11 2.03 6.75
CA ILE A 61 6.97 1.19 7.58
C ILE A 61 8.05 2.03 8.29
N ILE A 62 8.60 3.06 7.62
CA ILE A 62 9.66 3.90 8.18
C ILE A 62 9.13 4.87 9.24
N ILE A 63 8.02 5.58 8.97
CA ILE A 63 7.53 6.69 9.80
C ILE A 63 6.34 6.26 10.68
N GLY A 64 5.52 5.30 10.24
CA GLY A 64 4.37 4.82 11.02
C GLY A 64 4.77 4.20 12.36
N ASN A 65 6.03 3.77 12.49
CA ASN A 65 6.59 3.29 13.75
C ASN A 65 7.06 4.42 14.69
N SER A 66 7.47 5.58 14.15
CA SER A 66 7.97 6.73 14.93
C SER A 66 6.87 7.50 15.66
N GLY A 67 5.60 7.37 15.23
CA GLY A 67 4.43 7.95 15.90
C GLY A 67 3.87 7.10 17.05
N LYS A 68 4.36 5.86 17.22
CA LYS A 68 4.00 5.03 18.38
C LYS A 68 4.75 5.62 19.56
N LYS A 69 4.04 6.29 20.48
CA LYS A 69 4.64 6.95 21.65
C LYS A 69 5.74 6.07 22.24
N PHE A 70 6.99 6.47 22.02
CA PHE A 70 8.12 5.91 22.72
C PHE A 70 8.02 6.46 24.14
N SER A 71 7.30 5.71 24.97
CA SER A 71 7.12 6.04 26.38
C SER A 71 8.40 5.60 27.09
N TYR A 72 9.30 6.56 27.31
CA TYR A 72 10.25 6.51 28.42
C TYR A 72 9.85 7.57 29.43
#